data_AF-A0A183N1Z8-F1
#
_entry.id   AF-A0A183N1Z8-F1
#
_cell.length_a   1.000
_cell.length_b   1.000
_cell.length_c   1.000
_cell.angle_alpha   90.00
_cell.angle_beta   90.00
_cell.angle_gamma   90.00
#
_symmetry.space_group_name_H-M   'P 1'
#
loop_
_entity.id
_entity.type
_entity.pdbx_description
1 polymer ?
#
loop_
_entity_poly.entity_id
_entity_poly.type
_entity_poly.pdbx_seq_one_letter_code
_entity_poly.pdbx_strand_id
1 'polypeptide(L)'
;MKDNWKSIKEALTSTCQEVLGLKKHHHKEWISIETLDKIKKRKNKKAAINNSRTRAEKVQGQAEYTKANKQVKRSIRADKKKYVEELATTAEKAAREGNMEQLHDTLKKLAGKYSKPEGLVKDKEDRPITEIQQQRIRWVECFEGLLNRPAPMNPPDIEPAHADLPIDANPPTKE
;
A
#
# COMPACT_ATOMS: atom_id res chain seq x y z
N MET A 1 12.75 -46.89 14.54
CA MET A 1 12.66 -45.67 15.40
C MET A 1 12.47 -44.38 14.62
N LYS A 2 13.28 -44.08 13.59
CA LYS A 2 13.13 -42.88 12.74
C LYS A 2 11.75 -42.75 12.07
N ASP A 3 11.21 -43.86 11.58
CA ASP A 3 9.93 -43.87 10.85
C ASP A 3 8.74 -43.60 11.78
N ASN A 4 8.82 -44.08 13.02
CA ASN A 4 7.78 -43.84 14.02
C ASN A 4 7.72 -42.35 14.40
N TRP A 5 8.88 -41.70 14.53
CA TRP A 5 8.96 -40.26 14.79
C TRP A 5 8.42 -39.43 13.61
N LYS A 6 8.66 -39.88 12.38
CA LYS A 6 8.14 -39.22 11.18
C LYS A 6 6.60 -39.31 11.14
N SER A 7 6.05 -40.49 11.41
CA SER A 7 4.59 -40.72 11.47
C SER A 7 3.91 -39.83 12.52
N ILE A 8 4.47 -39.76 13.74
CA ILE A 8 3.94 -38.89 14.81
C ILE A 8 3.98 -37.42 14.40
N LYS A 9 5.09 -36.96 13.81
CA LYS A 9 5.22 -35.58 13.35
C LYS A 9 4.22 -35.24 12.24
N GLU A 10 4.01 -36.15 11.28
CA GLU A 10 3.05 -35.97 10.19
C GLU A 10 1.62 -35.94 10.71
N ALA A 11 1.23 -36.88 11.57
CA ALA A 11 -0.08 -36.92 12.20
C ALA A 11 -0.37 -35.62 12.97
N LEU A 12 0.56 -35.19 13.84
CA LEU A 12 0.42 -33.97 14.63
C LEU A 12 0.31 -32.72 13.73
N THR A 13 1.13 -32.63 12.68
CA THR A 13 1.09 -31.51 11.73
C THR A 13 -0.24 -31.47 10.98
N SER A 14 -0.75 -32.64 10.57
CA SER A 14 -2.01 -32.75 9.82
C SER A 14 -3.20 -32.36 10.68
N THR A 15 -3.29 -32.86 11.92
CA THR A 15 -4.36 -32.49 12.86
C THR A 15 -4.32 -31.00 13.20
N CYS A 16 -3.14 -30.42 13.42
CA CYS A 16 -3.02 -28.98 13.63
C CYS A 16 -3.47 -28.17 12.41
N GLN A 17 -3.16 -28.60 11.19
CA GLN A 17 -3.60 -27.92 9.96
C GLN A 17 -5.11 -28.02 9.75
N GLU A 18 -5.73 -29.14 10.11
CA GLU A 18 -7.18 -29.34 10.01
C GLU A 18 -7.94 -28.48 11.03
N VAL A 19 -7.48 -28.46 12.28
CA VAL A 19 -8.17 -27.74 13.37
C VAL A 19 -7.91 -26.23 13.31
N LEU A 20 -6.65 -25.81 13.11
CA LEU A 20 -6.27 -24.39 13.15
C LEU A 20 -6.24 -23.73 11.78
N GLY A 21 -6.33 -24.52 10.70
CA GLY A 21 -6.12 -24.04 9.34
C GLY A 21 -4.66 -23.68 9.06
N LEU A 22 -4.33 -23.48 7.78
CA LEU A 22 -3.05 -22.88 7.41
C LEU A 22 -3.10 -21.38 7.68
N LYS A 23 -2.09 -20.85 8.36
CA LYS A 23 -1.88 -19.40 8.49
C LYS A 23 -1.87 -18.81 7.08
N LYS A 24 -2.92 -18.06 6.75
CA LYS A 24 -3.04 -17.38 5.47
C LYS A 24 -1.92 -16.36 5.39
N HIS A 25 -0.87 -16.68 4.64
CA HIS A 25 0.13 -15.69 4.29
C HIS A 25 -0.52 -14.78 3.26
N HIS A 26 -0.97 -13.60 3.73
CA HIS A 26 -1.29 -12.51 2.84
C HIS A 26 0.00 -12.06 2.18
N HIS A 27 0.26 -12.61 0.99
CA HIS A 27 1.23 -12.00 0.09
C HIS A 27 0.73 -10.60 -0.22
N LYS A 28 1.65 -9.65 -0.39
CA LYS A 28 1.26 -8.32 -0.84
C LYS A 28 0.52 -8.49 -2.15
N GLU A 29 -0.63 -7.82 -2.29
CA GLU A 29 -1.53 -7.95 -3.44
C GLU A 29 -0.81 -7.81 -4.79
N TRP A 30 0.27 -7.03 -4.82
CA TRP A 30 1.05 -6.76 -6.03
C TRP A 30 2.04 -7.85 -6.44
N ILE A 31 2.33 -8.86 -5.61
CA ILE A 31 3.30 -9.91 -5.97
C ILE A 31 2.63 -10.98 -6.82
N SER A 32 3.12 -11.19 -8.04
CA SER A 32 2.58 -12.19 -8.95
C SER A 32 2.91 -13.63 -8.54
N ILE A 33 2.08 -14.58 -8.96
CA ILE A 33 2.30 -16.03 -8.80
C ILE A 33 3.62 -16.44 -9.46
N GLU A 34 3.93 -15.90 -10.64
CA GLU A 34 5.17 -16.17 -11.35
C GLU A 34 6.42 -15.74 -10.54
N THR A 35 6.36 -14.59 -9.85
CA THR A 35 7.41 -14.16 -8.94
C THR A 35 7.55 -15.09 -7.72
N LEU A 36 6.44 -15.59 -7.17
CA LEU A 36 6.47 -16.56 -6.08
C LEU A 36 7.16 -17.87 -6.51
N ASP A 37 6.89 -18.35 -7.72
CA ASP A 37 7.56 -19.53 -8.28
C ASP A 37 9.06 -19.29 -8.47
N LYS A 38 9.46 -18.11 -8.95
CA LYS A 38 10.88 -17.72 -9.05
C LYS A 38 11.55 -17.72 -7.67
N ILE A 39 10.87 -17.25 -6.63
CA ILE A 39 11.36 -17.28 -5.25
C ILE A 39 11.55 -18.72 -4.77
N LYS A 40 10.59 -19.61 -5.04
CA LYS A 40 10.67 -21.04 -4.70
C LYS A 40 11.87 -21.71 -5.41
N LYS A 41 12.01 -21.50 -6.72
CA LYS A 41 13.15 -21.99 -7.51
C LYS A 41 14.50 -21.51 -6.96
N ARG A 42 14.60 -20.23 -6.57
CA ARG A 42 15.80 -19.67 -5.93
C ARG A 42 16.10 -20.35 -4.58
N LYS A 43 15.08 -20.62 -3.75
CA LYS A 43 15.25 -21.33 -2.46
C LYS A 43 15.79 -22.74 -2.68
N ASN A 44 15.27 -23.47 -3.65
CA ASN A 44 15.75 -24.82 -3.98
C ASN A 44 17.22 -24.82 -4.40
N LYS A 45 17.63 -23.85 -5.23
CA LYS A 45 19.05 -23.66 -5.60
C LYS A 45 19.94 -23.38 -4.39
N LYS A 46 19.45 -22.60 -3.41
CA LYS A 46 20.18 -22.37 -2.16
C LYS A 46 20.33 -23.65 -1.34
N ALA A 47 19.28 -24.48 -1.27
CA ALA A 47 19.33 -25.76 -0.60
C ALA A 47 20.33 -26.72 -1.27
N ALA A 48 20.38 -26.76 -2.61
CA ALA A 48 21.36 -27.55 -3.35
C ALA A 48 22.81 -27.14 -3.01
N ILE A 49 23.10 -25.83 -2.91
CA ILE A 49 24.41 -25.33 -2.47
C ILE A 49 24.74 -25.75 -1.04
N ASN A 50 23.77 -25.70 -0.13
CA ASN A 50 24.02 -26.05 1.27
C ASN A 50 24.32 -27.55 1.44
N ASN A 51 23.77 -28.40 0.55
CA ASN A 51 23.96 -29.84 0.55
C ASN A 51 25.12 -30.32 -0.34
N SER A 52 25.83 -29.42 -1.03
CA SER A 52 26.93 -29.77 -1.94
C SER A 52 28.08 -30.43 -1.20
N ARG A 53 28.67 -31.48 -1.76
CA ARG A 53 29.76 -32.24 -1.12
C ARG A 53 31.14 -31.79 -1.59
N THR A 54 31.27 -31.37 -2.84
CA THR A 54 32.55 -30.89 -3.39
C THR A 54 32.56 -29.38 -3.62
N ARG A 55 33.77 -28.80 -3.63
CA ARG A 55 33.98 -27.37 -3.88
C ARG A 55 33.50 -26.95 -5.28
N ALA A 56 33.67 -27.81 -6.29
CA ALA A 56 33.24 -27.55 -7.65
C ALA A 56 31.71 -27.40 -7.76
N GLU A 57 30.95 -28.34 -7.19
CA GLU A 57 29.48 -28.27 -7.10
C GLU A 57 29.01 -26.99 -6.42
N LYS A 58 29.68 -26.59 -5.33
CA LYS A 58 29.36 -25.36 -4.60
C LYS A 58 29.55 -24.12 -5.46
N VAL A 59 30.63 -24.05 -6.25
CA VAL A 59 30.91 -22.93 -7.17
C VAL A 59 29.87 -22.85 -8.27
N GLN A 60 29.53 -23.98 -8.89
CA GLN A 60 28.50 -24.05 -9.94
C GLN A 60 27.12 -23.64 -9.39
N GLY A 61 26.71 -24.22 -8.26
CA GLY A 61 25.45 -23.89 -7.60
C GLY A 61 25.37 -22.40 -7.22
N GLN A 62 26.47 -21.82 -6.73
CA GLN A 62 26.53 -20.40 -6.37
C GLN A 62 26.30 -19.49 -7.60
N ALA A 63 26.84 -19.84 -8.77
CA ALA A 63 26.60 -19.12 -10.01
C ALA A 63 25.11 -19.17 -10.40
N GLU A 64 24.48 -20.35 -10.34
CA GLU A 64 23.05 -20.52 -10.63
C GLU A 64 22.14 -19.76 -9.64
N TYR A 65 22.46 -19.82 -8.35
CA TYR A 65 21.73 -19.07 -7.33
C TYR A 65 21.85 -17.57 -7.58
N THR A 66 23.02 -17.08 -7.96
CA THR A 66 23.24 -15.66 -8.27
C THR A 66 22.37 -15.22 -9.44
N LYS A 67 22.30 -16.03 -10.52
CA LYS A 67 21.41 -15.79 -11.66
C LYS A 67 19.93 -15.77 -11.24
N ALA A 68 19.49 -16.77 -10.47
CA ALA A 68 18.11 -16.85 -9.99
C ALA A 68 17.75 -15.69 -9.05
N ASN A 69 18.68 -15.26 -8.18
CA ASN A 69 18.47 -14.14 -7.27
C ASN A 69 18.34 -12.81 -8.03
N LYS A 70 19.11 -12.61 -9.11
CA LYS A 70 18.96 -11.46 -10.02
C LYS A 70 17.57 -11.47 -10.68
N GLN A 71 17.11 -12.62 -11.17
CA GLN A 71 15.78 -12.75 -11.78
C GLN A 71 14.66 -12.42 -10.80
N VAL A 72 14.71 -12.96 -9.58
CA VAL A 72 13.73 -12.63 -8.51
C VAL A 72 13.71 -11.13 -8.21
N LYS A 73 14.88 -10.49 -8.08
CA LYS A 73 14.95 -9.03 -7.85
C LYS A 73 14.33 -8.24 -9.00
N ARG A 74 14.54 -8.66 -10.25
CA ARG A 74 13.94 -8.03 -11.43
C ARG A 74 12.43 -8.21 -11.45
N SER A 75 11.92 -9.41 -11.21
CA SER A 75 10.48 -9.67 -11.24
C SER A 75 9.74 -8.93 -10.13
N ILE A 76 10.29 -8.88 -8.92
CA ILE A 76 9.72 -8.10 -7.81
C ILE A 76 9.61 -6.60 -8.17
N ARG A 77 10.62 -6.04 -8.84
CA ARG A 77 10.57 -4.63 -9.28
C ARG A 77 9.53 -4.42 -10.37
N ALA A 78 9.44 -5.34 -11.33
CA ALA A 78 8.46 -5.28 -12.41
C ALA A 78 7.02 -5.38 -11.87
N ASP A 79 6.75 -6.35 -11.00
CA ASP A 79 5.47 -6.53 -10.32
C ASP A 79 5.05 -5.25 -9.56
N LYS A 80 5.98 -4.67 -8.79
CA LYS A 80 5.71 -3.42 -8.06
C LYS A 80 5.41 -2.26 -9.00
N LYS A 81 6.18 -2.11 -10.08
CA LYS A 81 5.99 -1.05 -11.08
C LYS A 81 4.60 -1.18 -11.73
N LYS A 82 4.27 -2.38 -12.19
CA LYS A 82 2.97 -2.70 -12.80
C LYS A 82 1.80 -2.36 -11.87
N TYR A 83 1.89 -2.76 -10.60
CA TYR A 83 0.83 -2.45 -9.63
C TYR A 83 0.65 -0.95 -9.39
N VAL A 84 1.75 -0.18 -9.30
CA VAL A 84 1.66 1.28 -9.15
C VAL A 84 1.05 1.93 -10.39
N GLU A 85 1.40 1.46 -11.59
CA GLU A 85 0.81 1.92 -12.84
C GLU A 85 -0.69 1.60 -12.94
N GLU A 86 -1.11 0.41 -12.54
CA GLU A 86 -2.53 0.02 -12.46
C GLU A 86 -3.32 0.89 -11.46
N LEU A 87 -2.72 1.22 -10.32
CA LEU A 87 -3.35 2.15 -9.37
C LEU A 87 -3.43 3.57 -9.93
N ALA A 88 -2.38 4.07 -10.57
CA ALA A 88 -2.37 5.41 -11.15
C ALA A 88 -3.42 5.57 -12.26
N THR A 89 -3.51 4.59 -13.16
CA THR A 89 -4.53 4.56 -14.23
C THR A 89 -5.95 4.47 -13.66
N THR A 90 -6.15 3.70 -12.58
CA THR A 90 -7.44 3.63 -11.88
C THR A 90 -7.81 4.98 -11.25
N ALA A 91 -6.86 5.66 -10.60
CA ALA A 91 -7.08 6.98 -10.01
C ALA A 91 -7.42 8.03 -11.08
N GLU A 92 -6.71 8.03 -12.21
CA GLU A 92 -6.99 8.93 -13.33
C GLU A 92 -8.40 8.72 -13.90
N LYS A 93 -8.81 7.45 -14.08
CA LYS A 93 -10.15 7.12 -14.53
C LYS A 93 -11.21 7.60 -13.54
N ALA A 94 -11.02 7.36 -12.25
CA ALA A 94 -11.95 7.81 -11.21
C ALA A 94 -12.07 9.34 -11.18
N ALA A 95 -10.97 10.08 -11.39
CA ALA A 95 -10.99 11.54 -11.51
C ALA A 95 -11.84 12.01 -12.70
N ARG A 96 -11.66 11.38 -13.86
CA ARG A 96 -12.41 11.71 -15.08
C ARG A 96 -13.90 11.42 -14.95
N GLU A 97 -14.27 10.38 -14.20
CA GLU A 97 -15.66 9.97 -13.96
C GLU A 97 -16.31 10.73 -12.79
N GLY A 98 -15.55 11.55 -12.05
CA GLY A 98 -16.03 12.24 -10.84
C GLY A 98 -16.27 11.30 -9.64
N ASN A 99 -15.75 10.08 -9.67
CA ASN A 99 -15.87 9.13 -8.57
C ASN A 99 -14.82 9.44 -7.47
N MET A 100 -15.17 10.39 -6.60
CA MET A 100 -14.28 10.89 -5.56
C MET A 100 -13.95 9.84 -4.49
N GLU A 101 -14.86 8.92 -4.19
CA GLU A 101 -14.64 7.84 -3.23
C GLU A 101 -13.51 6.90 -3.70
N GLN A 102 -13.62 6.40 -4.94
CA GLN A 102 -12.61 5.51 -5.52
C GLN A 102 -11.26 6.22 -5.74
N LEU A 103 -11.29 7.50 -6.11
CA LEU A 103 -10.09 8.32 -6.23
C LEU A 103 -9.35 8.45 -4.90
N HIS A 104 -10.07 8.79 -3.83
CA HIS A 104 -9.51 8.92 -2.49
C HIS A 104 -8.90 7.60 -1.99
N ASP A 105 -9.63 6.49 -2.13
CA ASP A 105 -9.14 5.17 -1.71
C ASP A 105 -7.90 4.73 -2.48
N THR A 106 -7.86 5.01 -3.78
CA THR A 106 -6.71 4.66 -4.63
C THR A 106 -5.49 5.52 -4.29
N LEU A 107 -5.68 6.81 -4.05
CA LEU A 107 -4.62 7.71 -3.57
C LEU A 107 -4.10 7.29 -2.20
N LYS A 108 -4.99 6.87 -1.28
CA LYS A 108 -4.62 6.33 0.04
C LYS A 108 -3.78 5.06 -0.10
N LYS A 109 -4.09 4.17 -1.06
CA LYS A 109 -3.28 2.98 -1.38
C LYS A 109 -1.90 3.37 -1.96
N LEU A 110 -1.83 4.38 -2.83
CA LEU A 110 -0.58 4.87 -3.44
C LEU A 110 0.35 5.56 -2.43
N ALA A 111 -0.19 6.38 -1.53
CA ALA A 111 0.58 7.13 -0.53
C ALA A 111 1.31 6.22 0.49
N GLY A 112 0.89 4.97 0.63
CA GLY A 112 1.49 4.02 1.57
C GLY A 112 1.20 4.34 3.04
N LYS A 113 1.81 3.57 3.95
CA LYS A 113 1.51 3.54 5.40
C LYS A 113 1.99 4.76 6.21
N TYR A 114 1.92 5.98 5.66
CA TYR A 114 2.04 7.20 6.45
C TYR A 114 0.74 8.01 6.42
N SER A 115 -0.40 7.33 6.62
CA SER A 115 -1.55 8.00 7.21
C SER A 115 -1.31 8.04 8.71
N LYS A 116 -1.07 9.24 9.27
CA LYS A 116 -1.50 9.46 10.65
C LYS A 116 -2.95 8.97 10.70
N PRO A 117 -3.38 8.16 11.69
CA PRO A 117 -4.80 7.93 11.85
C PRO A 117 -5.46 9.30 11.88
N GLU A 118 -6.53 9.50 11.08
CA GLU A 118 -7.37 10.70 11.18
C GLU A 118 -7.60 10.92 12.69
N GLY A 119 -7.18 12.07 13.20
CA GLY A 119 -7.40 12.38 14.61
C GLY A 119 -8.89 12.25 14.87
N LEU A 120 -9.28 11.60 15.99
CA LEU A 120 -10.69 11.54 16.38
C LEU A 120 -11.27 12.95 16.30
N VAL A 121 -12.46 13.09 15.69
CA VAL A 121 -13.20 14.36 15.67
C VAL A 121 -13.36 14.83 17.11
N LYS A 122 -12.96 16.08 17.39
CA LYS A 122 -13.00 16.65 18.74
C LYS A 122 -14.18 17.59 18.95
N ASP A 123 -14.67 17.65 20.18
CA ASP A 123 -15.66 18.64 20.63
C ASP A 123 -15.04 20.05 20.79
N LYS A 124 -15.82 21.04 21.24
CA LYS A 124 -15.36 22.43 21.45
C LYS A 124 -14.33 22.51 22.58
N GLU A 125 -14.30 21.50 23.45
CA GLU A 125 -13.42 21.37 24.62
C GLU A 125 -12.22 20.46 24.34
N ASP A 126 -11.90 20.22 23.06
CA ASP A 126 -10.75 19.43 22.59
C ASP A 126 -10.77 17.93 22.96
N ARG A 127 -11.91 17.41 23.40
CA ARG A 127 -12.11 16.00 23.77
C ARG A 127 -12.54 15.17 22.55
N PRO A 128 -12.04 13.92 22.43
CA PRO A 128 -12.40 13.05 21.32
C PRO A 128 -13.87 12.59 21.39
N ILE A 129 -14.60 12.74 20.28
CA ILE A 129 -15.97 12.27 20.11
C ILE A 129 -15.96 10.85 19.56
N THR A 130 -16.48 9.91 20.34
CA THR A 130 -16.52 8.48 20.00
C THR A 130 -17.83 8.04 19.32
N GLU A 131 -18.90 8.84 19.43
CA GLU A 131 -20.22 8.50 18.90
C GLU A 131 -20.48 9.11 17.51
N ILE A 132 -20.91 8.29 16.55
CA ILE A 132 -21.11 8.69 15.14
C ILE A 132 -22.14 9.82 15.00
N GLN A 133 -23.22 9.80 15.79
CA GLN A 133 -24.24 10.84 15.75
C GLN A 133 -23.68 12.20 16.19
N GLN A 134 -22.91 12.21 17.28
CA GLN A 134 -22.25 13.41 17.77
C GLN A 134 -21.18 13.92 16.80
N GLN A 135 -20.46 13.03 16.11
CA GLN A 135 -19.55 13.44 15.04
C GLN A 135 -20.28 14.14 13.89
N ARG A 136 -21.43 13.61 13.44
CA ARG A 136 -22.24 14.24 12.39
C ARG A 136 -22.74 15.62 12.80
N ILE A 137 -23.25 15.76 14.02
CA ILE A 137 -23.67 17.06 14.57
C ILE A 137 -22.49 18.03 14.58
N ARG A 138 -21.31 17.56 15.04
CA ARG A 138 -20.09 18.36 15.06
C ARG A 138 -19.65 18.81 13.66
N TRP A 139 -19.76 17.94 12.65
CA TRP A 139 -19.47 18.30 11.26
C TRP A 139 -20.42 19.38 10.76
N VAL A 140 -21.73 19.28 11.02
CA VAL A 140 -22.73 20.28 10.64
C VAL A 140 -22.41 21.63 11.27
N GLU A 141 -22.15 21.69 12.58
CA GLU A 141 -21.76 22.94 13.27
C GLU A 141 -20.53 23.59 12.64
N CYS A 142 -19.51 22.78 12.32
CA CYS A 142 -18.25 23.26 11.78
C CYS A 142 -18.44 23.83 10.35
N PHE A 143 -19.17 23.12 9.50
CA PHE A 143 -19.47 23.58 8.14
C PHE A 143 -20.39 24.81 8.13
N GLU A 144 -21.37 24.90 9.03
CA GLU A 144 -22.21 26.09 9.15
C GLU A 144 -21.39 27.34 9.51
N GLY A 145 -20.48 27.23 10.49
CA GLY A 145 -19.64 28.37 10.88
C GLY A 145 -18.62 28.79 9.81
N LEU A 146 -18.05 27.82 9.08
CA LEU A 146 -17.03 28.08 8.05
C LEU A 146 -17.62 28.57 6.73
N LEU A 147 -18.67 27.92 6.23
CA LEU A 147 -19.19 28.15 4.88
C LEU A 147 -20.32 29.19 4.86
N ASN A 148 -21.04 29.39 5.96
CA ASN A 148 -22.14 30.35 6.05
C ASN A 148 -21.76 31.60 6.85
N ARG A 149 -20.47 31.97 6.88
CA ARG A 149 -20.02 33.19 7.55
C ARG A 149 -20.70 34.40 6.89
N PRO A 150 -21.42 35.26 7.64
CA PRO A 150 -21.99 36.46 7.08
C PRO A 150 -20.87 37.37 6.55
N ALA A 151 -21.18 38.14 5.50
CA ALA A 151 -20.24 39.10 4.95
C ALA A 151 -19.68 39.99 6.08
N PRO A 152 -18.35 40.17 6.17
CA PRO A 152 -17.76 40.97 7.23
C PRO A 152 -18.37 42.37 7.20
N MET A 153 -18.74 42.87 8.38
CA MET A 153 -19.48 44.12 8.55
C MET A 153 -18.69 45.34 8.05
N ASN A 154 -17.36 45.23 8.08
CA ASN A 154 -16.46 46.16 7.45
C ASN A 154 -15.84 45.45 6.23
N PRO A 155 -15.94 46.03 5.02
CA PRO A 155 -15.17 45.53 3.89
C PRO A 155 -13.68 45.57 4.26
N PRO A 156 -12.90 44.54 3.92
CA PRO A 156 -11.46 44.60 4.10
C PRO A 156 -10.91 45.79 3.32
N ASP A 157 -10.09 46.61 3.99
CA ASP A 157 -9.36 47.70 3.36
C ASP A 157 -8.21 47.08 2.55
N ILE A 158 -8.49 46.81 1.28
CA ILE A 158 -7.52 46.21 0.35
C ILE A 158 -6.76 47.37 -0.30
N GLU A 159 -5.54 47.61 0.13
CA GLU A 159 -4.67 48.54 -0.58
C GLU A 159 -4.46 48.05 -2.03
N PRO A 160 -4.61 48.93 -3.04
CA PRO A 160 -4.46 48.56 -4.43
C PRO A 160 -3.04 48.04 -4.66
N ALA A 161 -2.94 46.91 -5.37
CA ALA A 161 -1.64 46.37 -5.76
C ALA A 161 -0.87 47.43 -6.57
N HIS A 162 0.37 47.71 -6.16
CA HIS A 162 1.22 48.69 -6.86
C HIS A 162 1.59 48.25 -8.29
N ALA A 163 1.45 46.96 -8.61
CA ALA A 163 1.60 46.41 -9.96
C ALA A 163 0.92 45.04 -10.05
N ASP A 164 0.31 44.74 -11.21
CA ASP A 164 -0.23 43.42 -11.52
C ASP A 164 0.92 42.41 -11.71
N LEU A 165 0.84 41.30 -10.98
CA LEU A 165 1.76 40.18 -11.18
C LEU A 165 1.39 39.47 -12.50
N PRO A 166 2.37 39.15 -13.37
CA PRO A 166 2.11 38.39 -14.59
C PRO A 166 1.78 36.94 -14.21
N ILE A 167 0.49 36.67 -13.99
CA ILE A 167 -0.03 35.33 -13.78
C ILE A 167 -0.45 34.79 -15.13
N ASP A 168 0.23 33.75 -15.58
CA ASP A 168 -0.17 33.00 -16.76
C ASP A 168 -1.43 32.18 -16.42
N ALA A 169 -2.58 32.69 -16.86
CA ALA A 169 -3.88 32.03 -16.71
C ALA A 169 -4.16 31.01 -17.83
N ASN A 170 -3.20 30.75 -18.73
CA ASN A 170 -3.41 29.82 -19.82
C ASN A 170 -3.48 28.37 -19.30
N PRO A 171 -4.30 27.52 -19.95
CA PRO A 171 -4.33 26.09 -19.65
C PRO A 171 -2.93 25.47 -19.82
N PRO A 172 -2.48 24.60 -18.89
CA PRO A 172 -1.21 23.91 -19.03
C PRO A 172 -1.22 23.09 -20.33
N THR A 173 -0.26 23.35 -21.21
CA THR A 173 -0.09 22.57 -22.44
C THR A 173 0.68 21.29 -22.11
N LYS A 174 0.23 20.15 -22.64
CA LYS A 174 0.93 18.87 -22.46
C LYS A 174 2.15 18.82 -23.39
N GLU A 175 3.31 18.49 -22.82
CA GLU A 175 4.50 18.02 -23.58
C GLU A 175 4.29 16.63 -24.18
#